data_AF-A0A1J4UMX2-F1
#
_entry.id   AF-A0A1J4UMX2-F1
#
_cell.length_a   1.000
_cell.length_b   1.000
_cell.length_c   1.000
_cell.angle_alpha   90.00
_cell.angle_beta   90.00
_cell.angle_gamma   90.00
#
_symmetry.space_group_name_H-M   'P 1'
#
loop_
_entity.id
_entity.type
_entity.pdbx_description
1 polymer ?
#
loop_
_entity_poly.entity_id
_entity_poly.type
_entity_poly.pdbx_seq_one_letter_code
_entity_poly.pdbx_strand_id
1 'polypeptide(L)'
;MAKPPKPESLYSDIKFDYLKKRTQKPKEPYQGYVRLVKSLAKVFKGMGKGSKFTDDQRAAIEFLNIQLSPEELYSAYKGLLFTGVGVGLAILVVLFLLLPDAPVLALSIGGVMVLGGAGGAFYMAGYPAMQAESQRKLAIAYVPEIVSYLVMNMRLNPNLEKAVDFAASHGRGKIAEDLKKLVWDVQLGVYSSVEEGLDGLAYRWGAYNDDFKQALMLIRASLLEGDEARREALLEKAGNDVLEGSKEKMDLYARQLHQPTVYLYYFGILLPLMLAIVLPIATGMMKDLPIKGVLPFFAIYNIFLPLAVYFMAHGIIAGRPPTYVPPDIPPDFVGLPPKGTFRAGSINLPYVPLALAVLVLALFIGTVLDASVVSSTLANQAFEDPAKAVAALPHFDVPFYGAIYQFTIYGLLIGVALAISTYYYGKYVDRKKMQDEIRYMEGEFKDALYVLASRLGENRPIEDAFRHAIEFLPKSKVANKLFKRTLENITMLGMTLDKALFDPTFGSMRDIPSEMIRSGMRILADSVQLGVNVAAMSLINLAMQV
;
A
#
# COMPACT_ATOMS: atom_id res chain seq x y z
N MET A 1 -23.51 40.29 -14.75
CA MET A 1 -22.06 40.33 -15.06
C MET A 1 -21.30 40.32 -13.74
N ALA A 2 -20.72 39.19 -13.36
CA ALA A 2 -19.87 39.10 -12.18
C ALA A 2 -18.54 39.81 -12.47
N LYS A 3 -18.12 40.71 -11.59
CA LYS A 3 -16.81 41.38 -11.67
C LYS A 3 -15.70 40.30 -11.73
N PRO A 4 -14.72 40.41 -12.63
CA PRO A 4 -13.57 39.51 -12.61
C PRO A 4 -12.86 39.64 -11.25
N PRO A 5 -12.41 38.54 -10.63
CA PRO A 5 -11.66 38.61 -9.39
C PRO A 5 -10.39 39.43 -9.62
N LYS A 6 -10.06 40.32 -8.67
CA LYS A 6 -8.84 41.13 -8.74
C LYS A 6 -7.63 40.18 -8.73
N PRO A 7 -6.61 40.37 -9.60
CA PRO A 7 -5.46 39.48 -9.70
C PRO A 7 -4.71 39.31 -8.36
N GLU A 8 -4.76 40.31 -7.47
CA GLU A 8 -4.18 40.23 -6.13
C GLU A 8 -4.80 39.13 -5.24
N SER A 9 -6.09 38.79 -5.41
CA SER A 9 -6.73 37.75 -4.58
C SER A 9 -6.27 36.35 -4.97
N LEU A 10 -5.99 36.11 -6.25
CA LEU A 10 -5.47 34.81 -6.70
C LEU A 10 -4.07 34.54 -6.14
N TYR A 11 -3.19 35.55 -6.11
CA TYR A 11 -1.84 35.40 -5.58
C TYR A 11 -1.82 35.26 -4.05
N SER A 12 -2.72 35.95 -3.33
CA SER A 12 -2.85 35.76 -1.88
C SER A 12 -3.39 34.38 -1.54
N ASP A 13 -4.37 33.89 -2.31
CA ASP A 13 -4.98 32.58 -2.08
C ASP A 13 -3.99 31.44 -2.37
N ILE A 14 -3.17 31.54 -3.42
CA ILE A 14 -2.12 30.55 -3.73
C ILE A 14 -1.03 30.53 -2.65
N LYS A 15 -0.59 31.69 -2.15
CA LYS A 15 0.42 31.77 -1.08
C LYS A 15 -0.16 31.25 0.25
N PHE A 16 -1.44 31.53 0.52
CA PHE A 16 -2.16 30.95 1.67
C PHE A 16 -2.30 29.43 1.54
N ASP A 17 -2.64 28.90 0.36
CA ASP A 17 -2.76 27.46 0.16
C ASP A 17 -1.40 26.73 0.21
N TYR A 18 -0.32 27.39 -0.23
CA TYR A 18 1.05 26.91 -0.10
C TYR A 18 1.49 26.83 1.38
N LEU A 19 1.21 27.88 2.17
CA LEU A 19 1.46 27.89 3.62
C LEU A 19 0.53 26.93 4.38
N LYS A 20 -0.71 26.76 3.92
CA LYS A 20 -1.70 25.82 4.48
C LYS A 20 -1.34 24.36 4.20
N LYS A 21 -0.74 24.05 3.05
CA LYS A 21 -0.14 22.75 2.76
C LYS A 21 1.12 22.49 3.60
N ARG A 22 1.91 23.52 3.90
CA ARG A 22 3.07 23.45 4.80
C ARG A 22 2.69 23.23 6.27
N THR A 23 1.50 23.68 6.68
CA THR A 23 0.99 23.58 8.06
C THR A 23 -0.03 22.46 8.29
N GLN A 24 -0.50 21.79 7.23
CA GLN A 24 -1.35 20.61 7.39
C GLN A 24 -0.51 19.44 7.90
N LYS A 25 -0.86 18.95 9.09
CA LYS A 25 -0.37 17.65 9.58
C LYS A 25 -0.55 16.61 8.46
N PRO A 26 0.50 15.84 8.12
CA PRO A 26 0.37 14.77 7.15
C PRO A 26 -0.82 13.89 7.54
N LYS A 27 -1.66 13.51 6.59
CA LYS A 27 -2.74 12.56 6.83
C LYS A 27 -2.11 11.22 7.19
N GLU A 28 -1.96 10.96 8.48
CA GLU A 28 -1.36 9.72 8.96
C GLU A 28 -2.23 8.54 8.49
N PRO A 29 -1.65 7.50 7.87
CA PRO A 29 -2.40 6.36 7.33
C PRO A 29 -3.20 5.60 8.42
N TYR A 30 -2.87 5.83 9.69
CA TYR A 30 -3.46 5.17 10.86
C TYR A 30 -4.73 5.85 11.39
N GLN A 31 -5.17 6.97 10.82
CA GLN A 31 -6.36 7.69 11.30
C GLN A 31 -7.65 6.86 11.26
N GLY A 32 -7.77 5.91 10.33
CA GLY A 32 -8.89 4.97 10.29
C GLY A 32 -8.90 4.05 11.52
N TYR A 33 -7.74 3.47 11.83
CA TYR A 33 -7.54 2.62 13.00
C TYR A 33 -7.78 3.38 14.31
N VAL A 34 -7.19 4.57 14.48
CA VAL A 34 -7.38 5.39 15.69
C VAL A 34 -8.85 5.73 15.91
N ARG A 35 -9.59 6.09 14.84
CA ARG A 35 -11.03 6.34 14.92
C ARG A 35 -11.80 5.11 15.34
N LEU A 36 -11.46 3.95 14.79
CA LEU A 36 -12.08 2.67 15.14
C LEU A 36 -11.84 2.31 16.61
N VAL A 37 -10.59 2.38 17.09
CA VAL A 37 -10.25 2.12 18.50
C VAL A 37 -10.97 3.08 19.44
N LYS A 38 -10.97 4.38 19.14
CA LYS A 38 -11.70 5.39 19.95
C LYS A 38 -13.21 5.16 19.93
N SER A 39 -13.78 4.72 18.81
CA SER A 39 -15.20 4.38 18.73
C SER A 39 -15.55 3.18 19.61
N LEU A 40 -14.74 2.12 19.57
CA LEU A 40 -14.94 0.93 20.39
C LEU A 40 -14.67 1.20 21.88
N ALA A 41 -13.67 2.01 22.21
CA ALA A 41 -13.40 2.43 23.57
C ALA A 41 -14.57 3.23 24.18
N LYS A 42 -15.30 4.02 23.36
CA LYS A 42 -16.52 4.72 23.78
C LYS A 42 -17.69 3.76 24.04
N VAL A 43 -17.79 2.66 23.31
CA VAL A 43 -18.81 1.62 23.52
C VAL A 43 -18.47 0.79 24.77
N PHE A 44 -17.20 0.42 24.93
CA PHE A 44 -16.70 -0.47 25.97
C PHE A 44 -16.00 0.26 27.12
N LYS A 45 -16.62 1.33 27.62
CA LYS A 45 -16.06 2.16 28.69
C LYS A 45 -15.75 1.30 29.92
N GLY A 46 -14.54 1.44 30.45
CA GLY A 46 -14.15 0.87 31.74
C GLY A 46 -13.39 -0.46 31.67
N MET A 47 -13.39 -1.18 30.54
CA MET A 47 -12.67 -2.46 30.43
C MET A 47 -11.14 -2.32 30.40
N GLY A 48 -10.64 -1.15 30.00
CA GLY A 48 -9.21 -0.84 29.92
C GLY A 48 -8.64 -0.04 31.10
N LYS A 49 -9.42 0.25 32.15
CA LYS A 49 -8.96 1.07 33.28
C LYS A 49 -7.69 0.51 33.91
N GLY A 50 -6.70 1.37 34.14
CA GLY A 50 -5.43 1.00 34.79
C GLY A 50 -4.47 0.17 33.92
N SER A 51 -4.77 0.00 32.64
CA SER A 51 -3.88 -0.72 31.72
C SER A 51 -2.64 0.12 31.40
N LYS A 52 -1.49 -0.53 31.21
CA LYS A 52 -0.24 0.10 30.76
C LYS A 52 0.20 -0.55 29.45
N PHE A 53 0.79 0.23 28.56
CA PHE A 53 1.46 -0.34 27.39
C PHE A 53 2.63 -1.21 27.83
N THR A 54 2.81 -2.35 27.16
CA THR A 54 4.09 -3.05 27.14
C THR A 54 5.16 -2.16 26.52
N ASP A 55 6.44 -2.38 26.83
CA ASP A 55 7.54 -1.54 26.32
C ASP A 55 7.58 -1.52 24.79
N ASP A 56 7.35 -2.67 24.14
CA ASP A 56 7.26 -2.79 22.69
C ASP A 56 6.09 -1.97 22.10
N GLN A 57 4.93 -1.97 22.78
CA GLN A 57 3.77 -1.21 22.35
C GLN A 57 4.00 0.29 22.50
N ARG A 58 4.63 0.71 23.61
CA ARG A 58 5.00 2.11 23.83
C ARG A 58 5.94 2.58 22.73
N ALA A 59 7.01 1.81 22.45
CA ALA A 59 7.96 2.12 21.40
C ALA A 59 7.31 2.20 20.02
N ALA A 60 6.39 1.30 19.70
CA ALA A 60 5.66 1.32 18.42
C ALA A 60 4.72 2.53 18.29
N ILE A 61 3.96 2.84 19.34
CA ILE A 61 3.00 3.96 19.35
C ILE A 61 3.74 5.31 19.28
N GLU A 62 4.83 5.45 20.02
CA GLU A 62 5.68 6.64 19.99
C GLU A 62 6.36 6.82 18.63
N PHE A 63 6.91 5.73 18.07
CA PHE A 63 7.50 5.75 16.73
C PHE A 63 6.49 6.16 15.67
N LEU A 64 5.27 5.62 15.72
CA LEU A 64 4.19 5.97 14.80
C LEU A 64 3.50 7.32 15.11
N ASN A 65 3.85 7.97 16.22
CA ASN A 65 3.24 9.21 16.71
C ASN A 65 1.71 9.11 16.89
N ILE A 66 1.21 7.92 17.25
CA ILE A 66 -0.22 7.63 17.37
C ILE A 66 -0.76 8.20 18.69
N GLN A 67 -1.83 9.01 18.60
CA GLN A 67 -2.52 9.59 19.77
C GLN A 67 -3.56 8.62 20.36
N LEU A 68 -3.09 7.56 21.02
CA LEU A 68 -3.90 6.57 21.75
C LEU A 68 -3.43 6.43 23.19
N SER A 69 -4.38 6.41 24.13
CA SER A 69 -4.08 6.03 25.51
C SER A 69 -4.09 4.50 25.68
N PRO A 70 -3.35 3.95 26.67
CA PRO A 70 -3.43 2.53 26.99
C PRO A 70 -4.86 2.08 27.30
N GLU A 71 -5.60 2.91 28.02
CA GLU A 71 -6.97 2.58 28.41
C GLU A 71 -7.91 2.48 27.20
N GLU A 72 -7.74 3.35 26.20
CA GLU A 72 -8.52 3.30 24.95
C GLU A 72 -8.23 2.01 24.17
N LEU A 73 -6.95 1.65 24.00
CA LEU A 73 -6.56 0.45 23.26
C LEU A 73 -7.07 -0.83 23.94
N TYR A 74 -6.82 -0.96 25.25
CA TYR A 74 -7.23 -2.16 25.99
C TYR A 74 -8.74 -2.26 26.20
N SER A 75 -9.46 -1.13 26.28
CA SER A 75 -10.94 -1.13 26.30
C SER A 75 -11.49 -1.65 24.98
N ALA A 76 -10.96 -1.20 23.84
CA ALA A 76 -11.37 -1.67 22.52
C ALA A 76 -11.00 -3.15 22.31
N TYR A 77 -9.78 -3.55 22.67
CA TYR A 77 -9.30 -4.93 22.58
C TYR A 77 -10.17 -5.90 23.39
N LYS A 78 -10.31 -5.67 24.70
CA LYS A 78 -11.10 -6.55 25.58
C LYS A 78 -12.57 -6.52 25.18
N GLY A 79 -13.11 -5.35 24.85
CA GLY A 79 -14.49 -5.22 24.40
C GLY A 79 -14.78 -6.01 23.14
N LEU A 80 -13.92 -5.91 22.13
CA LEU A 80 -14.04 -6.71 20.91
C LEU A 80 -13.85 -8.20 21.17
N LEU A 81 -12.92 -8.59 22.06
CA LEU A 81 -12.70 -9.98 22.42
C LEU A 81 -13.95 -10.58 23.08
N PHE A 82 -14.46 -9.97 24.15
CA PHE A 82 -15.61 -10.51 24.88
C PHE A 82 -16.90 -10.46 24.06
N THR A 83 -17.14 -9.38 23.31
CA THR A 83 -18.33 -9.32 22.45
C THR A 83 -18.21 -10.23 21.24
N GLY A 84 -17.05 -10.29 20.58
CA GLY A 84 -16.82 -11.17 19.44
C GLY A 84 -16.95 -12.64 19.82
N VAL A 85 -16.32 -13.05 20.93
CA VAL A 85 -16.45 -14.42 21.46
C VAL A 85 -17.87 -14.70 21.93
N GLY A 86 -18.51 -13.77 22.66
CA GLY A 86 -19.87 -13.94 23.16
C GLY A 86 -20.90 -14.07 22.04
N VAL A 87 -20.83 -13.21 21.03
CA VAL A 87 -21.68 -13.28 19.83
C VAL A 87 -21.38 -14.56 19.03
N GLY A 88 -20.10 -14.93 18.88
CA GLY A 88 -19.70 -16.17 18.23
C GLY A 88 -20.28 -17.41 18.91
N LEU A 89 -20.24 -17.46 20.25
CA LEU A 89 -20.84 -18.53 21.05
C LEU A 89 -22.37 -18.54 20.93
N ALA A 90 -23.03 -17.37 20.95
CA ALA A 90 -24.47 -17.28 20.76
C ALA A 90 -24.88 -17.80 19.37
N ILE A 91 -24.14 -17.42 18.32
CA ILE A 91 -24.36 -17.93 16.96
C ILE A 91 -24.12 -19.44 16.90
N LEU A 92 -23.07 -19.94 17.55
CA LEU A 92 -22.79 -21.38 17.63
C LEU A 92 -23.97 -22.14 18.26
N VAL A 93 -24.53 -21.64 19.37
CA VAL A 93 -25.71 -22.23 20.01
C VAL A 93 -26.92 -22.19 19.09
N VAL A 94 -27.18 -21.05 18.43
CA VAL A 94 -28.30 -20.93 17.46
C VAL A 94 -28.13 -21.89 16.29
N LEU A 95 -26.91 -22.01 15.74
CA LEU A 95 -26.62 -22.94 14.66
C LEU A 95 -26.79 -24.40 15.10
N PHE A 96 -26.42 -24.72 16.34
CA PHE A 96 -26.61 -26.06 16.88
C PHE A 96 -28.10 -26.41 17.05
N LEU A 97 -28.94 -25.41 17.39
CA LEU A 97 -30.39 -25.57 17.47
C LEU A 97 -31.06 -25.65 16.08
N LEU A 98 -30.56 -24.90 15.10
CA LEU A 98 -31.10 -24.87 13.73
C LEU A 98 -30.63 -26.05 12.85
N LEU A 99 -29.48 -26.65 13.19
CA LEU A 99 -28.85 -27.73 12.42
C LEU A 99 -28.61 -28.97 13.31
N PRO A 100 -29.66 -29.57 13.91
CA PRO A 100 -29.50 -30.68 14.86
C PRO A 100 -28.86 -31.92 14.21
N ASP A 101 -29.11 -32.14 12.92
CA ASP A 101 -28.58 -33.27 12.16
C ASP A 101 -27.17 -33.01 11.59
N ALA A 102 -26.64 -31.79 11.74
CA ALA A 102 -25.32 -31.40 11.24
C ALA A 102 -24.47 -30.67 12.32
N PRO A 103 -24.22 -31.30 13.49
CA PRO A 103 -23.51 -30.66 14.61
C PRO A 103 -22.07 -30.25 14.25
N VAL A 104 -21.42 -31.02 13.36
CA VAL A 104 -20.06 -30.70 12.87
C VAL A 104 -20.06 -29.40 12.04
N LEU A 105 -21.11 -29.16 11.24
CA LEU A 105 -21.26 -27.92 10.46
C LEU A 105 -21.50 -26.72 11.38
N ALA A 106 -22.39 -26.88 12.37
CA ALA A 106 -22.63 -25.83 13.37
C ALA A 106 -21.35 -25.47 14.16
N LEU A 107 -20.58 -26.49 14.59
CA LEU A 107 -19.31 -26.31 15.30
C LEU A 107 -18.25 -25.61 14.45
N SER A 108 -18.13 -25.98 13.17
CA SER A 108 -17.16 -25.34 12.27
C SER A 108 -17.50 -23.88 11.99
N ILE A 109 -18.75 -23.55 11.66
CA ILE A 109 -19.18 -22.17 11.39
C ILE A 109 -19.10 -21.32 12.66
N GLY A 110 -19.68 -21.78 13.77
CA GLY A 110 -19.63 -21.04 15.03
C GLY A 110 -18.22 -20.97 15.62
N GLY A 111 -17.40 -22.00 15.45
CA GLY A 111 -15.99 -22.00 15.82
C GLY A 111 -15.18 -20.95 15.05
N VAL A 112 -15.40 -20.84 13.72
CA VAL A 112 -14.80 -19.77 12.91
C VAL A 112 -15.24 -18.39 13.39
N MET A 113 -16.50 -18.19 13.79
CA MET A 113 -16.97 -16.91 14.31
C MET A 113 -16.31 -16.55 15.66
N VAL A 114 -16.19 -17.52 16.57
CA VAL A 114 -15.51 -17.33 17.87
C VAL A 114 -14.03 -17.01 17.66
N LEU A 115 -13.35 -17.80 16.83
CA LEU A 115 -11.93 -17.59 16.48
C LEU A 115 -11.74 -16.27 15.72
N GLY A 116 -12.68 -15.88 14.87
CA GLY A 116 -12.67 -14.62 14.14
C GLY A 116 -12.79 -13.42 15.08
N GLY A 117 -13.68 -13.48 16.08
CA GLY A 117 -13.79 -12.46 17.12
C GLY A 117 -12.52 -12.32 17.96
N ALA A 118 -11.97 -13.44 18.41
CA ALA A 118 -10.70 -13.45 19.15
C ALA A 118 -9.52 -12.95 18.28
N GLY A 119 -9.41 -13.46 17.06
CA GLY A 119 -8.37 -13.07 16.10
C GLY A 119 -8.44 -11.59 15.72
N GLY A 120 -9.63 -11.04 15.52
CA GLY A 120 -9.84 -9.62 15.28
C GLY A 120 -9.37 -8.74 16.45
N ALA A 121 -9.61 -9.18 17.69
CA ALA A 121 -9.11 -8.50 18.87
C ALA A 121 -7.57 -8.56 18.95
N PHE A 122 -6.97 -9.74 18.79
CA PHE A 122 -5.51 -9.89 18.77
C PHE A 122 -4.84 -9.04 17.67
N TYR A 123 -5.42 -9.04 16.47
CA TYR A 123 -4.96 -8.21 15.38
C TYR A 123 -5.01 -6.72 15.74
N MET A 124 -6.09 -6.26 16.37
CA MET A 124 -6.21 -4.86 16.82
C MET A 124 -5.14 -4.44 17.82
N ALA A 125 -4.81 -5.31 18.77
CA ALA A 125 -3.76 -5.05 19.77
C ALA A 125 -2.35 -5.09 19.14
N GLY A 126 -2.13 -6.00 18.18
CA GLY A 126 -0.85 -6.13 17.48
C GLY A 126 -0.63 -5.11 16.34
N TYR A 127 -1.70 -4.47 15.87
CA TYR A 127 -1.67 -3.58 14.70
C TYR A 127 -0.61 -2.46 14.79
N PRO A 128 -0.45 -1.72 15.91
CA PRO A 128 0.57 -0.67 15.99
C PRO A 128 2.00 -1.22 15.85
N ALA A 129 2.29 -2.37 16.46
CA ALA A 129 3.60 -3.02 16.36
C ALA A 129 3.88 -3.48 14.92
N MET A 130 2.91 -4.15 14.29
CA MET A 130 3.01 -4.60 12.89
C MET A 130 3.24 -3.42 11.94
N GLN A 131 2.56 -2.29 12.17
CA GLN A 131 2.73 -1.11 11.34
C GLN A 131 4.04 -0.36 11.60
N ALA A 132 4.50 -0.29 12.84
CA ALA A 132 5.81 0.27 13.16
C ALA A 132 6.92 -0.54 12.46
N GLU A 133 6.84 -1.87 12.51
CA GLU A 133 7.77 -2.74 11.80
C GLU A 133 7.69 -2.56 10.28
N SER A 134 6.48 -2.45 9.72
CA SER A 134 6.29 -2.17 8.30
C SER A 134 6.95 -0.85 7.89
N GLN A 135 6.75 0.22 8.65
CA GLN A 135 7.39 1.52 8.37
C GLN A 135 8.91 1.48 8.52
N ARG A 136 9.44 0.75 9.51
CA ARG A 136 10.90 0.54 9.64
C ARG A 136 11.48 -0.17 8.42
N LYS A 137 10.80 -1.19 7.91
CA LYS A 137 11.18 -1.89 6.67
C LYS A 137 11.09 -0.95 5.46
N LEU A 138 10.02 -0.18 5.33
CA LEU A 138 9.85 0.83 4.28
C LEU A 138 10.93 1.92 4.32
N ALA A 139 11.37 2.33 5.51
CA ALA A 139 12.36 3.36 5.67
C ALA A 139 13.69 3.03 4.99
N ILE A 140 14.07 1.75 4.91
CA ILE A 140 15.31 1.31 4.25
C ILE A 140 15.34 1.70 2.77
N ALA A 141 14.17 1.76 2.10
CA ALA A 141 14.07 2.22 0.72
C ALA A 141 14.24 3.74 0.58
N TYR A 142 13.91 4.52 1.62
CA TYR A 142 13.93 5.98 1.59
C TYR A 142 15.16 6.59 2.25
N VAL A 143 15.86 5.84 3.10
CA VAL A 143 17.07 6.30 3.81
C VAL A 143 18.11 6.86 2.81
N PRO A 144 18.47 6.16 1.71
CA PRO A 144 19.40 6.72 0.74
C PRO A 144 18.92 8.01 0.09
N GLU A 145 17.65 8.06 -0.31
CA GLU A 145 17.04 9.26 -0.90
C GLU A 145 17.13 10.48 0.05
N ILE A 146 16.79 10.28 1.33
CA ILE A 146 16.84 11.35 2.33
C ILE A 146 18.27 11.83 2.57
N VAL A 147 19.21 10.90 2.75
CA VAL A 147 20.62 11.23 2.98
C VAL A 147 21.20 11.96 1.78
N SER A 148 20.85 11.54 0.57
CA SER A 148 21.27 12.22 -0.65
C SER A 148 20.71 13.64 -0.75
N TYR A 149 19.47 13.88 -0.34
CA TYR A 149 18.92 15.24 -0.29
C TYR A 149 19.66 16.12 0.72
N LEU A 150 19.99 15.57 1.90
CA LEU A 150 20.81 16.26 2.88
C LEU A 150 22.20 16.57 2.31
N VAL A 151 22.89 15.57 1.77
CA VAL A 151 24.24 15.69 1.20
C VAL A 151 24.27 16.69 0.05
N MET A 152 23.33 16.57 -0.90
CA MET A 152 23.23 17.47 -2.04
C MET A 152 23.02 18.91 -1.55
N ASN A 153 22.05 19.16 -0.67
CA ASN A 153 21.79 20.51 -0.20
C ASN A 153 22.99 21.08 0.59
N MET A 154 23.65 20.26 1.41
CA MET A 154 24.86 20.63 2.16
C MET A 154 26.06 20.96 1.28
N ARG A 155 26.21 20.29 0.12
CA ARG A 155 27.23 20.64 -0.89
C ARG A 155 26.96 22.00 -1.51
N LEU A 156 25.68 22.33 -1.74
CA LEU A 156 25.30 23.61 -2.36
C LEU A 156 25.33 24.77 -1.37
N ASN A 157 24.82 24.53 -0.17
CA ASN A 157 24.75 25.49 0.91
C ASN A 157 25.14 24.75 2.21
N PRO A 158 26.30 25.03 2.82
CA PRO A 158 26.74 24.44 4.09
C PRO A 158 25.88 24.90 5.29
N ASN A 159 24.58 24.62 5.26
CA ASN A 159 23.59 25.02 6.25
C ASN A 159 22.64 23.83 6.50
N LEU A 160 22.71 23.28 7.71
CA LEU A 160 21.95 22.10 8.09
C LEU A 160 20.45 22.35 8.13
N GLU A 161 20.01 23.55 8.52
CA GLU A 161 18.59 23.89 8.59
C GLU A 161 17.94 23.84 7.21
N LYS A 162 18.60 24.43 6.20
CA LYS A 162 18.16 24.39 4.81
C LYS A 162 18.17 22.96 4.27
N ALA A 163 19.22 22.20 4.58
CA ALA A 163 19.31 20.82 4.15
C ALA A 163 18.20 19.94 4.73
N VAL A 164 17.93 20.07 6.03
CA VAL A 164 16.88 19.34 6.73
C VAL A 164 15.49 19.76 6.24
N ASP A 165 15.22 21.07 6.06
CA ASP A 165 13.95 21.54 5.49
C ASP A 165 13.75 21.05 4.04
N PHE A 166 14.83 21.00 3.26
CA PHE A 166 14.81 20.47 1.91
C PHE A 166 14.51 18.97 1.89
N ALA A 167 15.23 18.17 2.68
CA ALA A 167 15.02 16.73 2.78
C ALA A 167 13.64 16.39 3.38
N ALA A 168 13.16 17.19 4.34
CA ALA A 168 11.81 17.09 4.89
C ALA A 168 10.75 17.34 3.81
N SER A 169 10.94 18.35 2.95
CA SER A 169 9.96 18.76 1.95
C SER A 169 9.89 17.83 0.72
N HIS A 170 11.01 17.20 0.36
CA HIS A 170 11.13 16.37 -0.85
C HIS A 170 11.22 14.87 -0.57
N GLY A 171 11.55 14.52 0.66
CA GLY A 171 11.68 13.15 1.11
C GLY A 171 10.35 12.41 1.25
N ARG A 172 10.45 11.09 1.26
CA ARG A 172 9.32 10.17 1.39
C ARG A 172 9.39 9.32 2.66
N GLY A 173 8.23 8.78 3.02
CA GLY A 173 8.08 7.86 4.16
C GLY A 173 8.23 8.54 5.53
N LYS A 174 8.33 7.69 6.56
CA LYS A 174 8.33 8.11 7.97
C LYS A 174 9.50 9.04 8.33
N ILE A 175 10.67 8.86 7.71
CA ILE A 175 11.86 9.68 7.98
C ILE A 175 11.60 11.13 7.57
N ALA A 176 11.02 11.36 6.39
CA ALA A 176 10.67 12.72 5.96
C ALA A 176 9.66 13.38 6.90
N GLU A 177 8.69 12.62 7.43
CA GLU A 177 7.76 13.13 8.45
C GLU A 177 8.46 13.48 9.76
N ASP A 178 9.42 12.66 10.19
CA ASP A 178 10.22 12.95 11.39
C ASP A 178 11.11 14.18 11.19
N LEU A 179 11.68 14.39 10.00
CA LEU A 179 12.41 15.63 9.67
C LEU A 179 11.48 16.85 9.65
N LYS A 180 10.26 16.74 9.10
CA LYS A 180 9.25 17.82 9.18
C LYS A 180 8.90 18.15 10.63
N LYS A 181 8.72 17.12 11.46
CA LYS A 181 8.47 17.28 12.89
C LYS A 181 9.65 17.93 13.59
N LEU A 182 10.88 17.54 13.28
CA LEU A 182 12.09 18.18 13.80
C LEU A 182 12.13 19.68 13.48
N VAL A 183 11.89 20.06 12.21
CA VAL A 183 11.84 21.48 11.80
C VAL A 183 10.77 22.23 12.60
N TRP A 184 9.60 21.63 12.78
CA TRP A 184 8.52 22.18 13.58
C TRP A 184 8.88 22.32 15.07
N ASP A 185 9.50 21.30 15.66
CA ASP A 185 9.88 21.26 17.06
C ASP A 185 10.98 22.30 17.36
N VAL A 186 11.91 22.53 16.43
CA VAL A 186 12.90 23.63 16.50
C VAL A 186 12.19 24.99 16.44
N GLN A 187 11.24 25.18 15.54
CA GLN A 187 10.46 26.44 15.45
C GLN A 187 9.63 26.73 16.71
N LEU A 188 9.18 25.69 17.41
CA LEU A 188 8.47 25.80 18.70
C LEU A 188 9.42 25.95 19.91
N GLY A 189 10.73 25.88 19.71
CA GLY A 189 11.73 25.97 20.77
C GLY A 189 11.82 24.72 21.65
N VAL A 190 11.37 23.56 21.17
CA VAL A 190 11.57 22.26 21.86
C VAL A 190 13.05 21.85 21.80
N TYR A 191 13.68 22.09 20.65
CA TYR A 191 15.13 21.97 20.46
C TYR A 191 15.74 23.34 20.25
N SER A 192 16.97 23.55 20.75
CA SER A 192 17.67 24.81 20.63
C SER A 192 18.21 25.07 19.22
N SER A 193 18.53 23.99 18.48
CA SER A 193 19.00 24.05 17.10
C SER A 193 18.61 22.81 16.30
N VAL A 194 18.76 22.89 14.98
CA VAL A 194 18.58 21.73 14.10
C VAL A 194 19.65 20.67 14.37
N GLU A 195 20.88 21.01 14.79
CA GLU A 195 21.88 19.99 15.16
C GLU A 195 21.41 19.14 16.34
N GLU A 196 20.90 19.77 17.40
CA GLU A 196 20.40 19.06 18.60
C GLU A 196 19.20 18.17 18.26
N GLY A 197 18.25 18.71 17.50
CA GLY A 197 17.10 17.92 17.04
C GLY A 197 17.52 16.74 16.15
N LEU A 198 18.54 16.93 15.30
CA LEU A 198 19.03 15.91 14.38
C LEU A 198 19.77 14.79 15.13
N ASP A 199 20.52 15.12 16.19
CA ASP A 199 21.11 14.12 17.08
C ASP A 199 20.03 13.23 17.70
N GLY A 200 18.98 13.84 18.27
CA GLY A 200 17.85 13.10 18.85
C GLY A 200 17.18 12.18 17.83
N LEU A 201 17.02 12.64 16.60
CA LEU A 201 16.48 11.85 15.49
C LEU A 201 17.42 10.71 15.09
N ALA A 202 18.73 10.97 15.01
CA ALA A 202 19.75 9.98 14.68
C ALA A 202 19.81 8.85 15.73
N TYR A 203 19.73 9.16 17.03
CA TYR A 203 19.69 8.14 18.08
C TYR A 203 18.41 7.29 18.02
N ARG A 204 17.25 7.92 17.79
CA ARG A 204 15.97 7.20 17.64
C ARG A 204 15.99 6.23 16.46
N TRP A 205 16.56 6.65 15.32
CA TRP A 205 16.64 5.81 14.14
C TRP A 205 17.80 4.80 14.17
N GLY A 206 18.87 5.09 14.91
CA GLY A 206 20.03 4.19 15.06
C GLY A 206 19.68 2.82 15.65
N ALA A 207 18.62 2.74 16.46
CA ALA A 207 18.11 1.45 16.96
C ALA A 207 17.60 0.52 15.83
N TYR A 208 17.32 1.05 14.65
CA TYR A 208 16.76 0.32 13.50
C TYR A 208 17.71 0.34 12.29
N ASN A 209 18.46 1.41 12.10
CA ASN A 209 19.39 1.58 11.00
C ASN A 209 20.62 2.38 11.46
N ASP A 210 21.69 1.66 11.82
CA ASP A 210 22.94 2.30 12.26
C ASP A 210 23.60 3.10 11.13
N ASP A 211 23.60 2.61 9.88
CA ASP A 211 24.16 3.33 8.73
C ASP A 211 23.52 4.71 8.55
N PHE A 212 22.19 4.80 8.73
CA PHE A 212 21.49 6.08 8.67
C PHE A 212 21.92 7.02 9.80
N LYS A 213 22.07 6.51 11.02
CA LYS A 213 22.60 7.29 12.15
C LYS A 213 24.00 7.80 11.85
N GLN A 214 24.90 6.92 11.37
CA GLN A 214 26.28 7.30 11.03
C GLN A 214 26.31 8.37 9.93
N ALA A 215 25.47 8.25 8.90
CA ALA A 215 25.38 9.26 7.86
C ALA A 215 24.91 10.62 8.40
N LEU A 216 23.90 10.66 9.27
CA LEU A 216 23.47 11.91 9.92
C LEU A 216 24.60 12.53 10.76
N MET A 217 25.36 11.71 11.48
CA MET A 217 26.52 12.16 12.25
C MET A 217 27.64 12.70 11.36
N LEU A 218 27.93 12.06 10.22
CA LEU A 218 28.90 12.53 9.23
C LEU A 218 28.47 13.84 8.58
N ILE A 219 27.19 13.97 8.20
CA ILE A 219 26.62 15.19 7.64
C ILE A 219 26.76 16.34 8.65
N ARG A 220 26.44 16.10 9.92
CA ARG A 220 26.63 17.08 10.98
C ARG A 220 28.11 17.44 11.17
N ALA A 221 29.00 16.45 11.22
CA ALA A 221 30.44 16.68 11.37
C ALA A 221 31.02 17.52 10.23
N SER A 222 30.47 17.41 9.03
CA SER A 222 30.89 18.21 7.87
C SER A 222 30.74 19.73 8.07
N LEU A 223 29.87 20.18 8.98
CA LEU A 223 29.71 21.60 9.34
C LEU A 223 30.89 22.14 10.15
N LEU A 224 31.57 21.25 10.87
CA LEU A 224 32.72 21.60 11.70
C LEU A 224 34.03 21.59 10.90
N GLU A 225 34.01 21.06 9.68
CA GLU A 225 35.18 21.05 8.80
C GLU A 225 35.34 22.37 8.04
N GLY A 226 36.49 23.01 8.24
CA GLY A 226 36.85 24.24 7.55
C GLY A 226 37.40 24.04 6.13
N ASP A 227 37.90 22.83 5.83
CA ASP A 227 38.44 22.49 4.51
C ASP A 227 37.34 21.94 3.59
N GLU A 228 37.17 22.57 2.43
CA GLU A 228 36.09 22.24 1.49
C GLU A 228 36.22 20.81 0.93
N ALA A 229 37.44 20.37 0.63
CA ALA A 229 37.68 19.02 0.10
C ALA A 229 37.38 17.94 1.14
N ARG A 230 37.79 18.12 2.41
CA ARG A 230 37.41 17.21 3.51
C ARG A 230 35.91 17.21 3.77
N ARG A 231 35.27 18.38 3.75
CA ARG A 231 33.81 18.50 3.91
C ARG A 231 33.08 17.70 2.83
N GLU A 232 33.49 17.85 1.56
CA GLU A 232 32.90 17.09 0.46
C GLU A 232 33.14 15.58 0.61
N ALA A 233 34.35 15.18 1.00
CA ALA A 233 34.67 13.77 1.24
C ALA A 233 33.82 13.15 2.38
N LEU A 234 33.56 13.89 3.46
CA LEU A 234 32.66 13.44 4.54
C LEU A 234 31.22 13.27 4.05
N LEU A 235 30.73 14.22 3.26
CA LEU A 235 29.38 14.16 2.67
C LEU A 235 29.25 13.02 1.66
N GLU A 236 30.28 12.78 0.84
CA GLU A 236 30.34 11.64 -0.07
C GLU A 236 30.34 10.32 0.68
N LYS A 237 31.17 10.20 1.72
CA LYS A 237 31.21 9.02 2.59
C LYS A 237 29.86 8.75 3.23
N ALA A 238 29.18 9.78 3.73
CA ALA A 238 27.83 9.65 4.29
C ALA A 238 26.81 9.07 3.28
N GLY A 239 26.85 9.52 2.03
CA GLY A 239 26.00 9.00 0.97
C GLY A 239 26.33 7.56 0.59
N ASN A 240 27.62 7.26 0.38
CA ASN A 240 28.09 5.93 -0.05
C ASN A 240 27.86 4.86 1.03
N ASP A 241 28.17 5.15 2.30
CA ASP A 241 27.99 4.21 3.41
C ASP A 241 26.51 3.80 3.54
N VAL A 242 25.59 4.75 3.38
CA VAL A 242 24.15 4.49 3.44
C VAL A 242 23.64 3.70 2.23
N LEU A 243 24.16 3.96 1.03
CA LEU A 243 23.80 3.20 -0.17
C LEU A 243 24.23 1.73 -0.02
N GLU A 244 25.47 1.48 0.38
CA GLU A 244 25.97 0.11 0.58
C GLU A 244 25.25 -0.59 1.74
N GLY A 245 25.07 0.08 2.88
CA GLY A 245 24.33 -0.50 4.01
C GLY A 245 22.86 -0.81 3.69
N SER A 246 22.22 0.02 2.85
CA SER A 246 20.86 -0.26 2.37
C SER A 246 20.82 -1.47 1.43
N LYS A 247 21.79 -1.59 0.53
CA LYS A 247 21.94 -2.74 -0.37
C LYS A 247 22.21 -4.04 0.40
N GLU A 248 23.12 -4.03 1.37
CA GLU A 248 23.39 -5.18 2.24
C GLU A 248 22.13 -5.62 3.01
N LYS A 249 21.35 -4.67 3.54
CA LYS A 249 20.07 -4.99 4.21
C LYS A 249 19.06 -5.59 3.25
N MET A 250 18.94 -5.06 2.03
CA MET A 250 18.06 -5.64 1.00
C MET A 250 18.45 -7.08 0.67
N ASP A 251 19.75 -7.37 0.55
CA ASP A 251 20.27 -8.73 0.35
C ASP A 251 19.95 -9.65 1.53
N LEU A 252 20.11 -9.17 2.77
CA LEU A 252 19.75 -9.93 3.96
C LEU A 252 18.26 -10.26 4.00
N TYR A 253 17.37 -9.30 3.71
CA TYR A 253 15.93 -9.58 3.62
C TYR A 253 15.61 -10.59 2.53
N ALA A 254 16.21 -10.45 1.34
CA ALA A 254 16.00 -11.39 0.25
C ALA A 254 16.40 -12.83 0.65
N ARG A 255 17.53 -12.99 1.35
CA ARG A 255 17.98 -14.29 1.86
C ARG A 255 17.05 -14.85 2.95
N GLN A 256 16.54 -14.00 3.84
CA GLN A 256 15.64 -14.42 4.93
C GLN A 256 14.28 -14.93 4.42
N LEU A 257 13.85 -14.53 3.22
CA LEU A 257 12.60 -15.01 2.61
C LEU A 257 12.69 -16.46 2.10
N HIS A 258 13.89 -17.02 1.95
CA HIS A 258 14.06 -18.37 1.42
C HIS A 258 13.36 -19.42 2.31
N GLN A 259 13.64 -19.45 3.61
CA GLN A 259 13.08 -20.47 4.51
C GLN A 259 11.54 -20.38 4.62
N PRO A 260 10.93 -19.20 4.85
CA PRO A 260 9.48 -19.08 4.84
C PRO A 260 8.84 -19.51 3.52
N THR A 261 9.49 -19.24 2.38
CA THR A 261 8.99 -19.67 1.06
C THR A 261 9.04 -21.19 0.92
N VAL A 262 10.08 -21.85 1.43
CA VAL A 262 10.15 -23.33 1.48
C VAL A 262 9.03 -23.90 2.35
N TYR A 263 8.73 -23.29 3.50
CA TYR A 263 7.59 -23.70 4.32
C TYR A 263 6.25 -23.45 3.62
N LEU A 264 6.12 -22.36 2.86
CA LEU A 264 4.95 -22.13 2.00
C LEU A 264 4.78 -23.21 0.95
N TYR A 265 5.87 -23.68 0.34
CA TYR A 265 5.82 -24.84 -0.55
C TYR A 265 5.33 -26.09 0.18
N TYR A 266 5.87 -26.39 1.37
CA TYR A 266 5.47 -27.59 2.10
C TYR A 266 4.03 -27.55 2.61
N PHE A 267 3.61 -26.47 3.27
CA PHE A 267 2.24 -26.37 3.80
C PHE A 267 1.20 -26.02 2.73
N GLY A 268 1.60 -25.29 1.70
CA GLY A 268 0.69 -24.81 0.66
C GLY A 268 0.55 -25.74 -0.54
N ILE A 269 1.53 -26.61 -0.80
CA ILE A 269 1.51 -27.54 -1.93
C ILE A 269 1.62 -28.99 -1.46
N LEU A 270 2.69 -29.32 -0.73
CA LEU A 270 3.01 -30.72 -0.41
C LEU A 270 2.00 -31.34 0.58
N LEU A 271 1.68 -30.65 1.67
CA LEU A 271 0.68 -31.08 2.65
C LEU A 271 -0.70 -31.29 2.03
N PRO A 272 -1.28 -30.34 1.27
CA PRO A 272 -2.54 -30.56 0.57
C PRO A 272 -2.50 -31.76 -0.37
N LEU A 273 -1.41 -31.93 -1.12
CA LEU A 273 -1.25 -33.05 -2.03
C LEU A 273 -1.19 -34.39 -1.28
N MET A 274 -0.43 -34.47 -0.18
CA MET A 274 -0.39 -35.66 0.67
C MET A 274 -1.74 -35.94 1.31
N LEU A 275 -2.41 -34.91 1.82
CA LEU A 275 -3.74 -35.06 2.41
C LEU A 275 -4.73 -35.57 1.35
N ALA A 276 -4.64 -35.07 0.11
CA ALA A 276 -5.52 -35.50 -0.98
C ALA A 276 -5.31 -36.97 -1.36
N ILE A 277 -4.10 -37.50 -1.15
CA ILE A 277 -3.78 -38.92 -1.37
C ILE A 277 -4.19 -39.78 -0.16
N VAL A 278 -3.85 -39.37 1.05
CA VAL A 278 -4.01 -40.17 2.28
C VAL A 278 -5.45 -40.19 2.76
N LEU A 279 -6.16 -39.07 2.66
CA LEU A 279 -7.48 -38.91 3.29
C LEU A 279 -8.55 -39.82 2.66
N PRO A 280 -8.64 -40.00 1.32
CA PRO A 280 -9.54 -41.00 0.72
C PRO A 280 -9.27 -42.42 1.23
N ILE A 281 -7.99 -42.81 1.31
CA ILE A 281 -7.56 -44.12 1.82
C ILE A 281 -8.01 -44.29 3.27
N ALA A 282 -7.74 -43.30 4.12
CA ALA A 282 -8.11 -43.31 5.53
C ALA A 282 -9.64 -43.41 5.73
N THR A 283 -10.44 -42.65 4.97
CA THR A 283 -11.90 -42.72 5.06
C THR A 283 -12.50 -44.02 4.54
N GLY A 284 -11.84 -44.66 3.57
CA GLY A 284 -12.22 -45.99 3.07
C GLY A 284 -11.93 -47.11 4.07
N MET A 285 -10.88 -46.98 4.88
CA MET A 285 -10.46 -48.02 5.83
C MET A 285 -11.12 -47.92 7.21
N MET A 286 -11.33 -46.71 7.74
CA MET A 286 -11.88 -46.53 9.09
C MET A 286 -13.36 -46.20 8.99
N LYS A 287 -14.27 -47.08 9.48
CA LYS A 287 -15.73 -46.96 9.27
C LYS A 287 -16.43 -45.88 10.11
N ASP A 288 -15.81 -45.42 11.21
CA ASP A 288 -16.43 -44.52 12.20
C ASP A 288 -15.75 -43.14 12.35
N LEU A 289 -14.94 -42.72 11.37
CA LEU A 289 -14.33 -41.40 11.43
C LEU A 289 -15.42 -40.29 11.35
N PRO A 290 -15.51 -39.36 12.32
CA PRO A 290 -16.49 -38.26 12.30
C PRO A 290 -16.28 -37.27 11.14
N ILE A 291 -15.21 -37.44 10.36
CA ILE A 291 -14.79 -36.60 9.22
C ILE A 291 -15.26 -37.17 7.87
N LYS A 292 -16.10 -38.22 7.87
CA LYS A 292 -16.51 -38.95 6.66
C LYS A 292 -17.42 -38.22 5.67
N GLY A 293 -17.89 -37.02 6.00
CA GLY A 293 -18.79 -36.26 5.15
C GLY A 293 -18.06 -35.48 4.06
N VAL A 294 -18.71 -35.25 2.92
CA VAL A 294 -18.21 -34.35 1.84
C VAL A 294 -17.97 -32.92 2.36
N LEU A 295 -18.76 -32.49 3.34
CA LEU A 295 -18.71 -31.16 3.96
C LEU A 295 -17.35 -30.84 4.64
N PRO A 296 -16.84 -31.66 5.59
CA PRO A 296 -15.49 -31.47 6.15
C PRO A 296 -14.39 -31.37 5.10
N PHE A 297 -14.41 -32.21 4.06
CA PHE A 297 -13.44 -32.16 2.97
C PHE A 297 -13.54 -30.84 2.21
N PHE A 298 -14.76 -30.45 1.82
CA PHE A 298 -14.99 -29.17 1.15
C PHE A 298 -14.44 -28.00 1.97
N ALA A 299 -14.76 -27.94 3.27
CA ALA A 299 -14.31 -26.89 4.16
C ALA A 299 -12.78 -26.86 4.34
N ILE A 300 -12.14 -28.03 4.52
CA ILE A 300 -10.68 -28.09 4.71
C ILE A 300 -9.96 -27.65 3.43
N TYR A 301 -10.30 -28.22 2.27
CA TYR A 301 -9.56 -27.99 1.03
C TYR A 301 -9.92 -26.70 0.31
N ASN A 302 -11.19 -26.28 0.32
CA ASN A 302 -11.62 -25.11 -0.44
C ASN A 302 -11.66 -23.81 0.39
N ILE A 303 -11.69 -23.91 1.72
CA ILE A 303 -11.81 -22.74 2.60
C ILE A 303 -10.58 -22.62 3.51
N PHE A 304 -10.40 -23.56 4.43
CA PHE A 304 -9.39 -23.45 5.48
C PHE A 304 -7.97 -23.40 4.92
N LEU A 305 -7.60 -24.35 4.06
CA LEU A 305 -6.25 -24.45 3.53
C LEU A 305 -5.90 -23.23 2.65
N PRO A 306 -6.72 -22.82 1.66
CA PRO A 306 -6.43 -21.61 0.88
C PRO A 306 -6.32 -20.36 1.74
N LEU A 307 -7.16 -20.22 2.77
CA LEU A 307 -7.11 -19.10 3.70
C LEU A 307 -5.81 -19.09 4.54
N ALA A 308 -5.43 -20.25 5.08
CA ALA A 308 -4.19 -20.41 5.84
C ALA A 308 -2.96 -20.12 4.97
N VAL A 309 -2.92 -20.66 3.75
CA VAL A 309 -1.86 -20.40 2.77
C VAL A 309 -1.83 -18.93 2.37
N TYR A 310 -3.00 -18.31 2.16
CA TYR A 310 -3.09 -16.88 1.85
C TYR A 310 -2.50 -16.02 2.96
N PHE A 311 -2.87 -16.26 4.23
CA PHE A 311 -2.33 -15.50 5.35
C PHE A 311 -0.82 -15.72 5.53
N MET A 312 -0.33 -16.95 5.35
CA MET A 312 1.09 -17.24 5.42
C MET A 312 1.85 -16.57 4.27
N ALA A 313 1.36 -16.67 3.04
CA ALA A 313 1.92 -15.99 1.88
C ALA A 313 1.94 -14.47 2.07
N HIS A 314 0.87 -13.90 2.63
CA HIS A 314 0.79 -12.48 2.93
C HIS A 314 1.85 -12.06 3.96
N GLY A 315 2.06 -12.86 5.02
CA GLY A 315 3.12 -12.65 6.01
C GLY A 315 4.52 -12.69 5.40
N ILE A 316 4.77 -13.64 4.49
CA ILE A 316 6.06 -13.78 3.79
C ILE A 316 6.30 -12.58 2.87
N ILE A 317 5.29 -12.18 2.09
CA ILE A 317 5.37 -11.02 1.20
C ILE A 317 5.60 -9.72 1.99
N ALA A 318 5.04 -9.60 3.19
CA ALA A 318 5.28 -8.45 4.07
C ALA A 318 6.74 -8.37 4.60
N GLY A 319 7.51 -9.45 4.48
CA GLY A 319 8.95 -9.47 4.77
C GLY A 319 9.83 -9.04 3.59
N ARG A 320 9.26 -8.81 2.40
CA ARG A 320 10.06 -8.44 1.22
C ARG A 320 10.68 -7.05 1.37
N PRO A 321 11.91 -6.84 0.89
CA PRO A 321 12.48 -5.50 0.84
C PRO A 321 11.57 -4.60 -0.02
N PRO A 322 11.29 -3.37 0.41
CA PRO A 322 10.46 -2.47 -0.36
C PRO A 322 11.25 -1.94 -1.54
N THR A 323 10.88 -2.38 -2.74
CA THR A 323 11.52 -1.94 -3.99
C THR A 323 10.71 -0.86 -4.71
N TYR A 324 9.40 -0.77 -4.45
CA TYR A 324 8.51 0.15 -5.12
C TYR A 324 7.24 0.41 -4.31
N VAL A 325 6.87 1.68 -4.16
CA VAL A 325 5.55 2.08 -3.68
C VAL A 325 4.76 2.61 -4.88
N PRO A 326 3.66 1.93 -5.28
CA PRO A 326 2.88 2.38 -6.43
C PRO A 326 2.31 3.78 -6.18
N PRO A 327 2.37 4.68 -7.17
CA PRO A 327 1.82 6.01 -7.03
C PRO A 327 0.30 5.96 -6.79
N ASP A 328 -0.15 6.80 -5.84
CA ASP A 328 -1.58 6.93 -5.54
C ASP A 328 -2.22 7.89 -6.53
N ILE A 329 -3.11 7.35 -7.37
CA ILE A 329 -3.80 8.12 -8.41
C ILE A 329 -5.13 8.61 -7.84
N PRO A 330 -5.33 9.94 -7.74
CA PRO A 330 -6.59 10.49 -7.26
C PRO A 330 -7.80 9.94 -8.04
N PRO A 331 -8.95 9.72 -7.38
CA PRO A 331 -10.15 9.23 -8.07
C PRO A 331 -10.66 10.14 -9.20
N ASP A 332 -10.30 11.42 -9.18
CA ASP A 332 -10.70 12.45 -10.14
C ASP A 332 -9.57 12.83 -11.12
N PHE A 333 -8.59 11.94 -11.29
CA PHE A 333 -7.41 12.20 -12.12
C PHE A 333 -7.74 12.29 -13.62
N VAL A 334 -7.13 13.24 -14.32
CA VAL A 334 -7.31 13.49 -15.75
C VAL A 334 -6.87 12.25 -16.54
N GLY A 335 -7.81 11.62 -17.25
CA GLY A 335 -7.58 10.39 -18.02
C GLY A 335 -8.22 9.13 -17.43
N LEU A 336 -8.76 9.19 -16.20
CA LEU A 336 -9.63 8.15 -15.66
C LEU A 336 -11.10 8.36 -16.09
N PRO A 337 -11.87 7.28 -16.27
CA PRO A 337 -13.32 7.38 -16.47
C PRO A 337 -14.00 7.93 -15.21
N PRO A 338 -15.24 8.47 -15.33
CA PRO A 338 -16.02 8.95 -14.19
C PRO A 338 -16.16 7.88 -13.10
N LYS A 339 -16.25 8.34 -11.84
CA LYS A 339 -16.41 7.45 -10.67
C LYS A 339 -17.54 6.44 -10.89
N GLY A 340 -17.25 5.16 -10.63
CA GLY A 340 -18.23 4.08 -10.80
C GLY A 340 -18.29 3.47 -12.20
N THR A 341 -17.51 3.99 -13.16
CA THR A 341 -17.48 3.49 -14.54
C THR A 341 -16.08 3.01 -14.96
N PHE A 342 -16.02 2.15 -15.96
CA PHE A 342 -14.79 1.74 -16.63
C PHE A 342 -14.92 1.93 -18.15
N ARG A 343 -13.80 2.09 -18.83
CA ARG A 343 -13.78 2.34 -20.28
C ARG A 343 -13.74 1.03 -21.06
N ALA A 344 -14.84 0.68 -21.71
CA ALA A 344 -14.94 -0.44 -22.66
C ALA A 344 -14.93 0.13 -24.09
N GLY A 345 -13.73 0.26 -24.68
CA GLY A 345 -13.56 0.91 -25.98
C GLY A 345 -13.92 2.40 -25.94
N SER A 346 -15.00 2.78 -26.61
CA SER A 346 -15.53 4.16 -26.65
C SER A 346 -16.62 4.45 -25.62
N ILE A 347 -17.13 3.44 -24.91
CA ILE A 347 -18.28 3.57 -24.00
C ILE A 347 -17.82 3.45 -22.54
N ASN A 348 -18.39 4.28 -21.66
CA ASN A 348 -18.20 4.17 -20.22
C ASN A 348 -19.32 3.31 -19.63
N LEU A 349 -18.96 2.17 -19.03
CA LEU A 349 -19.93 1.25 -18.43
C LEU A 349 -19.82 1.27 -16.90
N PRO A 350 -20.94 1.33 -16.17
CA PRO A 350 -20.93 1.26 -14.72
C PRO A 350 -20.64 -0.17 -14.23
N TYR A 351 -19.55 -0.36 -13.47
CA TYR A 351 -19.06 -1.70 -13.11
C TYR A 351 -19.90 -2.40 -12.02
N VAL A 352 -20.54 -1.65 -11.12
CA VAL A 352 -21.41 -2.21 -10.06
C VAL A 352 -22.68 -2.87 -10.63
N PRO A 353 -23.51 -2.18 -11.42
CA PRO A 353 -24.68 -2.81 -12.02
C PRO A 353 -24.29 -3.89 -13.02
N LEU A 354 -23.14 -3.78 -13.70
CA LEU A 354 -22.62 -4.86 -14.55
C LEU A 354 -22.29 -6.11 -13.72
N ALA A 355 -21.57 -5.97 -12.61
CA ALA A 355 -21.27 -7.09 -11.72
C ALA A 355 -22.54 -7.75 -11.16
N LEU A 356 -23.55 -6.94 -10.81
CA LEU A 356 -24.84 -7.44 -10.34
C LEU A 356 -25.64 -8.13 -11.45
N ALA A 357 -25.63 -7.60 -12.66
CA ALA A 357 -26.24 -8.23 -13.83
C ALA A 357 -25.57 -9.57 -14.15
N VAL A 358 -24.23 -9.65 -14.07
CA VAL A 358 -23.47 -10.89 -14.24
C VAL A 358 -23.84 -11.91 -13.16
N LEU A 359 -23.99 -11.48 -11.90
CA LEU A 359 -24.43 -12.35 -10.81
C LEU A 359 -25.83 -12.94 -11.10
N VAL A 360 -26.79 -12.07 -11.42
CA VAL A 360 -28.18 -12.49 -11.70
C VAL A 360 -28.25 -13.42 -12.91
N LEU A 361 -27.50 -13.11 -13.96
CA LEU A 361 -27.43 -13.94 -15.16
C LEU A 361 -26.80 -15.31 -14.86
N ALA A 362 -25.72 -15.36 -14.09
CA ALA A 362 -25.08 -16.61 -13.70
C ALA A 362 -25.98 -17.46 -12.80
N LEU A 363 -26.71 -16.84 -11.87
CA LEU A 363 -27.71 -17.52 -11.05
C LEU A 363 -28.85 -18.08 -11.91
N PHE A 364 -29.36 -17.30 -12.86
CA PHE A 364 -30.41 -17.73 -13.78
C PHE A 364 -29.95 -18.89 -14.69
N ILE A 365 -28.73 -18.80 -15.23
CA ILE A 365 -28.16 -19.90 -16.02
C ILE A 365 -27.99 -21.15 -15.15
N GLY A 366 -27.50 -20.98 -13.92
CA GLY A 366 -27.38 -22.08 -12.95
C GLY A 366 -28.72 -22.78 -12.73
N THR A 367 -29.78 -22.04 -12.38
CA THR A 367 -31.10 -22.64 -12.11
C THR A 367 -31.69 -23.34 -13.34
N VAL A 368 -31.50 -22.79 -14.54
CA VAL A 368 -31.98 -23.41 -15.80
C VAL A 368 -31.21 -24.70 -16.10
N LEU A 369 -29.88 -24.69 -15.95
CA LEU A 369 -29.06 -25.88 -16.13
C LEU A 369 -29.45 -26.98 -15.13
N ASP A 370 -29.62 -26.61 -13.87
CA ASP A 370 -30.02 -27.53 -12.80
C ASP A 370 -31.39 -28.15 -13.09
N ALA A 371 -32.37 -27.33 -13.48
CA ALA A 371 -33.70 -27.81 -13.88
C ALA A 371 -33.63 -28.77 -15.08
N SER A 372 -32.74 -28.51 -16.05
CA SER A 372 -32.56 -29.39 -17.21
C SER A 372 -31.93 -30.73 -16.84
N VAL A 373 -30.94 -30.75 -15.94
CA VAL A 373 -30.29 -31.97 -15.44
C VAL A 373 -31.29 -32.80 -14.64
N VAL A 374 -32.04 -32.17 -13.74
CA VAL A 374 -33.09 -32.84 -12.96
C VAL A 374 -34.15 -33.44 -13.88
N SER A 375 -34.65 -32.66 -14.84
CA SER A 375 -35.66 -33.12 -15.81
C SER A 375 -35.14 -34.29 -16.66
N SER A 376 -33.89 -34.24 -17.13
CA SER A 376 -33.31 -35.31 -17.94
C SER A 376 -33.05 -36.59 -17.14
N THR A 377 -32.66 -36.46 -15.86
CA THR A 377 -32.39 -37.62 -15.00
C THR A 377 -33.70 -38.29 -14.59
N LEU A 378 -34.74 -37.50 -14.26
CA LEU A 378 -36.08 -38.01 -14.03
C LEU A 378 -36.64 -38.68 -15.28
N ALA A 379 -36.45 -38.10 -16.47
CA ALA A 379 -36.88 -38.70 -17.73
C ALA A 379 -36.20 -40.05 -18.02
N ASN A 380 -34.92 -40.21 -17.66
CA ASN A 380 -34.16 -41.43 -17.87
C ASN A 380 -34.43 -42.52 -16.81
N GLN A 381 -34.84 -42.17 -15.59
CA GLN A 381 -35.11 -43.10 -14.48
C GLN A 381 -36.61 -43.31 -14.18
N ALA A 382 -37.51 -42.65 -14.92
CA ALA A 382 -38.97 -42.75 -14.78
C ALA A 382 -39.58 -44.13 -15.08
N PHE A 383 -38.79 -45.16 -15.38
CA PHE A 383 -39.31 -46.49 -15.72
C PHE A 383 -39.42 -47.47 -14.54
N GLU A 384 -38.85 -47.21 -13.35
CA GLU A 384 -38.97 -48.17 -12.23
C GLU A 384 -39.42 -47.57 -10.88
N ASP A 385 -38.98 -46.38 -10.46
CA ASP A 385 -39.47 -45.75 -9.22
C ASP A 385 -39.03 -44.27 -9.09
N PRO A 386 -39.93 -43.26 -9.10
CA PRO A 386 -39.56 -41.85 -9.03
C PRO A 386 -38.89 -41.45 -7.71
N ALA A 387 -39.15 -42.18 -6.61
CA ALA A 387 -38.54 -41.88 -5.31
C ALA A 387 -37.06 -42.31 -5.25
N LYS A 388 -36.69 -43.44 -5.89
CA LYS A 388 -35.29 -43.88 -6.00
C LYS A 388 -34.50 -43.06 -7.01
N ALA A 389 -35.16 -42.54 -8.05
CA ALA A 389 -34.53 -41.69 -9.05
C ALA A 389 -34.03 -40.36 -8.46
N VAL A 390 -34.86 -39.73 -7.62
CA VAL A 390 -34.48 -38.51 -6.88
C VAL A 390 -33.37 -38.81 -5.86
N ALA A 391 -33.41 -39.97 -5.21
CA ALA A 391 -32.38 -40.40 -4.25
C ALA A 391 -31.05 -40.83 -4.90
N ALA A 392 -31.02 -41.18 -6.19
CA ALA A 392 -29.81 -41.60 -6.91
C ALA A 392 -29.00 -40.42 -7.47
N LEU A 393 -29.61 -39.24 -7.58
CA LEU A 393 -28.90 -38.01 -7.91
C LEU A 393 -27.96 -37.64 -6.77
N PRO A 394 -26.71 -37.19 -7.03
CA PRO A 394 -25.86 -36.65 -5.97
C PRO A 394 -26.53 -35.40 -5.38
N HIS A 395 -27.16 -35.58 -4.22
CA HIS A 395 -27.89 -34.55 -3.49
C HIS A 395 -27.05 -34.05 -2.31
N PHE A 396 -27.11 -32.75 -2.06
CA PHE A 396 -26.52 -32.12 -0.88
C PHE A 396 -27.67 -31.81 0.09
N ASP A 397 -27.86 -32.63 1.13
CA ASP A 397 -28.90 -32.37 2.14
C ASP A 397 -28.54 -31.15 2.99
N VAL A 398 -28.90 -29.98 2.49
CA VAL A 398 -29.02 -28.76 3.27
C VAL A 398 -30.39 -28.77 3.94
N PRO A 399 -30.53 -28.60 5.27
CA PRO A 399 -31.81 -28.76 6.00
C PRO A 399 -32.90 -27.74 5.64
N PHE A 400 -32.66 -26.89 4.65
CA PHE A 400 -33.63 -25.91 4.13
C PHE A 400 -34.16 -26.39 2.78
N TYR A 401 -35.36 -27.00 2.81
CA TYR A 401 -36.32 -27.22 1.71
C TYR A 401 -35.79 -27.70 0.33
N GLY A 402 -36.02 -28.99 0.03
CA GLY A 402 -36.49 -29.53 -1.27
C GLY A 402 -35.60 -29.41 -2.53
N ALA A 403 -35.12 -30.58 -2.99
CA ALA A 403 -34.71 -31.09 -4.33
C ALA A 403 -34.22 -30.19 -5.50
N ILE A 404 -34.50 -28.88 -5.54
CA ILE A 404 -34.19 -27.98 -6.66
C ILE A 404 -32.97 -27.08 -6.34
N TYR A 405 -32.62 -26.89 -5.06
CA TYR A 405 -31.58 -25.92 -4.66
C TYR A 405 -30.17 -26.50 -4.50
N GLN A 406 -29.99 -27.81 -4.58
CA GLN A 406 -28.72 -28.47 -4.25
C GLN A 406 -27.64 -28.25 -5.32
N PHE A 407 -28.04 -28.07 -6.58
CA PHE A 407 -27.12 -27.78 -7.70
C PHE A 407 -26.83 -26.28 -7.90
N THR A 408 -27.73 -25.41 -7.39
CA THR A 408 -27.56 -23.95 -7.52
C THR A 408 -26.37 -23.40 -6.73
N ILE A 409 -25.77 -24.20 -5.84
CA ILE A 409 -24.51 -23.87 -5.16
C ILE A 409 -23.41 -23.60 -6.20
N TYR A 410 -23.32 -24.37 -7.28
CA TYR A 410 -22.32 -24.14 -8.32
C TYR A 410 -22.60 -22.85 -9.10
N GLY A 411 -23.86 -22.61 -9.48
CA GLY A 411 -24.29 -21.36 -10.11
C GLY A 411 -24.05 -20.13 -9.23
N LEU A 412 -24.25 -20.26 -7.91
CA LEU A 412 -23.99 -19.21 -6.93
C LEU A 412 -22.50 -18.97 -6.74
N LEU A 413 -21.68 -20.02 -6.59
CA LEU A 413 -20.22 -19.88 -6.43
C LEU A 413 -19.58 -19.26 -7.69
N ILE A 414 -19.94 -19.75 -8.87
CA ILE A 414 -19.47 -19.20 -10.15
C ILE A 414 -19.99 -17.77 -10.34
N GLY A 415 -21.27 -17.53 -10.05
CA GLY A 415 -21.87 -16.20 -10.16
C GLY A 415 -21.21 -15.19 -9.25
N VAL A 416 -20.96 -15.54 -7.98
CA VAL A 416 -20.22 -14.70 -7.04
C VAL A 416 -18.79 -14.46 -7.53
N ALA A 417 -18.09 -15.50 -7.98
CA ALA A 417 -16.73 -15.37 -8.51
C ALA A 417 -16.68 -14.43 -9.74
N LEU A 418 -17.60 -14.57 -10.70
CA LEU A 418 -17.69 -13.72 -11.89
C LEU A 418 -18.08 -12.28 -11.54
N ALA A 419 -19.00 -12.09 -10.60
CA ALA A 419 -19.42 -10.77 -10.13
C ALA A 419 -18.26 -10.04 -9.44
N ILE A 420 -17.56 -10.72 -8.54
CA ILE A 420 -16.35 -10.21 -7.87
C ILE A 420 -15.28 -9.87 -8.92
N SER A 421 -15.00 -10.78 -9.86
CA SER A 421 -14.04 -10.57 -10.93
C SER A 421 -14.39 -9.34 -11.79
N THR A 422 -15.65 -9.21 -12.20
CA THR A 422 -16.14 -8.07 -13.00
C THR A 422 -16.03 -6.76 -12.24
N TYR A 423 -16.37 -6.77 -10.95
CA TYR A 423 -16.24 -5.59 -10.07
C TYR A 423 -14.77 -5.15 -9.94
N TYR A 424 -13.85 -6.07 -9.66
CA TYR A 424 -12.42 -5.76 -9.54
C TYR A 424 -11.81 -5.35 -10.90
N TYR A 425 -12.20 -6.01 -11.99
CA TYR A 425 -11.75 -5.65 -13.33
C TYR A 425 -12.15 -4.21 -13.67
N GLY A 426 -13.44 -3.87 -13.56
CA GLY A 426 -13.92 -2.51 -13.84
C GLY A 426 -13.30 -1.44 -12.93
N LYS A 427 -13.09 -1.76 -11.65
CA LYS A 427 -12.52 -0.80 -10.69
C LYS A 427 -11.03 -0.51 -10.91
N TYR A 428 -10.24 -1.50 -11.33
CA TYR A 428 -8.77 -1.39 -11.31
C TYR A 428 -8.11 -1.33 -12.69
N VAL A 429 -8.76 -1.73 -13.78
CA VAL A 429 -8.09 -1.81 -15.11
C VAL A 429 -7.55 -0.46 -15.60
N ASP A 430 -8.36 0.60 -15.59
CA ASP A 430 -7.91 1.89 -16.11
C ASP A 430 -6.89 2.58 -15.18
N ARG A 431 -7.03 2.34 -13.87
CA ARG A 431 -6.03 2.77 -12.88
C ARG A 431 -4.71 2.06 -13.07
N LYS A 432 -4.74 0.74 -13.29
CA LYS A 432 -3.54 -0.06 -13.54
C LYS A 432 -2.83 0.39 -14.82
N LYS A 433 -3.56 0.65 -15.90
CA LYS A 433 -2.96 1.19 -17.14
C LYS A 433 -2.20 2.50 -16.90
N MET A 434 -2.79 3.41 -16.11
CA MET A 434 -2.13 4.67 -15.75
C MET A 434 -0.92 4.43 -14.82
N GLN A 435 -1.03 3.53 -13.84
CA GLN A 435 0.10 3.14 -12.99
C GLN A 435 1.24 2.51 -13.78
N ASP A 436 0.95 1.62 -14.73
CA ASP A 436 1.94 0.97 -15.58
C ASP A 436 2.63 2.01 -16.50
N GLU A 437 1.89 3.01 -16.97
CA GLU A 437 2.46 4.12 -17.73
C GLU A 437 3.39 5.00 -16.87
N ILE A 438 2.99 5.34 -15.65
CA ILE A 438 3.84 6.10 -14.72
C ILE A 438 5.08 5.29 -14.35
N ARG A 439 4.93 3.99 -14.08
CA ARG A 439 6.05 3.09 -13.78
C ARG A 439 7.04 3.01 -14.94
N TYR A 440 6.55 3.00 -16.17
CA TYR A 440 7.40 3.10 -17.35
C TYR A 440 8.16 4.44 -17.39
N MET A 441 7.47 5.54 -17.13
CA MET A 441 8.09 6.87 -17.04
C MET A 441 9.14 6.96 -15.94
N GLU A 442 8.90 6.36 -14.77
CA GLU A 442 9.87 6.30 -13.67
C GLU A 442 11.11 5.49 -14.05
N GLY A 443 10.95 4.38 -14.77
CA GLY A 443 12.07 3.55 -15.23
C GLY A 443 12.99 4.25 -16.23
N GLU A 444 12.45 5.07 -17.14
CA GLU A 444 13.24 5.87 -18.09
C GLU A 444 13.67 7.24 -17.55
N PHE A 445 13.18 7.63 -16.37
CA PHE A 445 13.43 8.95 -15.79
C PHE A 445 14.92 9.19 -15.53
N LYS A 446 15.63 8.15 -15.08
CA LYS A 446 17.08 8.14 -14.91
C LYS A 446 17.81 8.58 -16.18
N ASP A 447 17.52 7.92 -17.30
CA ASP A 447 18.17 8.18 -18.59
C ASP A 447 17.84 9.59 -19.08
N ALA A 448 16.57 10.00 -18.91
CA ALA A 448 16.11 11.34 -19.27
C ALA A 448 16.81 12.44 -18.47
N LEU A 449 17.01 12.23 -17.17
CA LEU A 449 17.75 13.15 -16.31
C LEU A 449 19.23 13.19 -16.65
N TYR A 450 19.85 12.04 -16.94
CA TYR A 450 21.26 12.00 -17.32
C TYR A 450 21.53 12.82 -18.60
N VAL A 451 20.71 12.64 -19.64
CA VAL A 451 20.83 13.41 -20.89
C VAL A 451 20.64 14.90 -20.63
N LEU A 452 19.65 15.26 -19.82
CA LEU A 452 19.39 16.65 -19.47
C LEU A 452 20.55 17.26 -18.66
N ALA A 453 21.08 16.51 -17.69
CA ALA A 453 22.21 16.92 -16.86
C ALA A 453 23.50 17.06 -17.65
N SER A 454 23.78 16.15 -18.58
CA SER A 454 24.95 16.23 -19.48
C SER A 454 24.94 17.56 -20.23
N ARG A 455 23.79 17.96 -20.77
CA ARG A 455 23.68 19.20 -21.52
C ARG A 455 23.77 20.44 -20.64
N LEU A 456 23.20 20.40 -19.43
CA LEU A 456 23.37 21.45 -18.43
C LEU A 456 24.84 21.60 -18.01
N GLY A 457 25.58 20.49 -17.89
CA GLY A 457 27.00 20.48 -17.52
C GLY A 457 27.92 21.11 -18.57
N GLU A 458 27.46 21.18 -19.82
CA GLU A 458 28.10 21.97 -20.89
C GLU A 458 27.79 23.48 -20.79
N ASN A 459 27.24 23.93 -19.66
CA ASN A 459 26.87 25.32 -19.37
C ASN A 459 25.82 25.88 -20.35
N ARG A 460 24.88 25.03 -20.80
CA ARG A 460 23.81 25.38 -21.74
C ARG A 460 22.52 25.75 -20.99
N PRO A 461 21.71 26.71 -21.47
CA PRO A 461 20.43 27.05 -20.85
C PRO A 461 19.49 25.86 -20.72
N ILE A 462 18.60 25.89 -19.72
CA ILE A 462 17.68 24.79 -19.43
C ILE A 462 16.73 24.49 -20.59
N GLU A 463 16.36 25.50 -21.38
CA GLU A 463 15.53 25.37 -22.57
C GLU A 463 16.25 24.57 -23.68
N ASP A 464 17.55 24.79 -23.86
CA ASP A 464 18.38 24.03 -24.79
C ASP A 464 18.55 22.59 -24.30
N ALA A 465 18.75 22.41 -22.99
CA ALA A 465 18.83 21.09 -22.37
C ALA A 465 17.54 20.27 -22.54
N PHE A 466 16.36 20.87 -22.33
CA PHE A 466 15.08 20.22 -22.60
C PHE A 466 14.91 19.88 -24.07
N ARG A 467 15.21 20.81 -24.98
CA ARG A 467 15.13 20.57 -26.43
C ARG A 467 16.00 19.39 -26.84
N HIS A 468 17.26 19.38 -26.39
CA HIS A 468 18.20 18.31 -26.67
C HIS A 468 17.71 16.96 -26.13
N ALA A 469 17.21 16.93 -24.89
CA ALA A 469 16.68 15.69 -24.30
C ALA A 469 15.47 15.14 -25.08
N ILE A 470 14.60 16.00 -25.61
CA ILE A 470 13.45 15.60 -26.45
C ILE A 470 13.92 15.02 -27.78
N GLU A 471 14.90 15.65 -28.43
CA GLU A 471 15.45 15.19 -29.72
C GLU A 471 16.24 13.89 -29.58
N PHE A 472 17.00 13.74 -28.49
CA PHE A 472 17.83 12.57 -28.22
C PHE A 472 17.01 11.35 -27.77
N LEU A 473 15.86 11.57 -27.10
CA LEU A 473 14.98 10.51 -26.60
C LEU A 473 13.59 10.54 -27.25
N PRO A 474 13.47 10.33 -28.58
CA PRO A 474 12.21 10.51 -29.30
C PRO A 474 11.14 9.48 -28.90
N LYS A 475 11.53 8.33 -28.36
CA LYS A 475 10.61 7.28 -27.88
C LYS A 475 10.24 7.43 -26.40
N SER A 476 10.89 8.32 -25.67
CA SER A 476 10.69 8.45 -24.22
C SER A 476 9.37 9.15 -23.91
N LYS A 477 8.58 8.59 -22.98
CA LYS A 477 7.35 9.25 -22.53
C LYS A 477 7.66 10.42 -21.62
N VAL A 478 8.70 10.34 -20.78
CA VAL A 478 9.22 11.46 -20.00
C VAL A 478 9.56 12.63 -20.92
N ALA A 479 10.39 12.40 -21.94
CA ALA A 479 10.78 13.48 -22.84
C ALA A 479 9.56 14.09 -23.58
N ASN A 480 8.68 13.25 -24.13
CA ASN A 480 7.56 13.73 -24.94
C ASN A 480 6.35 14.29 -24.16
N LYS A 481 6.07 13.80 -22.95
CA LYS A 481 4.93 14.27 -22.15
C LYS A 481 5.34 15.32 -21.12
N LEU A 482 6.49 15.15 -20.47
CA LEU A 482 6.94 16.05 -19.41
C LEU A 482 7.84 17.16 -19.96
N PHE A 483 8.97 16.82 -20.58
CA PHE A 483 9.95 17.83 -21.01
C PHE A 483 9.40 18.71 -22.12
N LYS A 484 8.76 18.12 -23.13
CA LYS A 484 8.13 18.87 -24.22
C LYS A 484 7.09 19.87 -23.72
N ARG A 485 6.19 19.44 -22.84
CA ARG A 485 5.17 20.32 -22.26
C ARG A 485 5.77 21.41 -21.39
N THR A 486 6.83 21.09 -20.64
CA THR A 486 7.56 22.09 -19.84
C THR A 486 8.22 23.14 -20.75
N LEU A 487 8.88 22.70 -21.82
CA LEU A 487 9.49 23.58 -22.82
C LEU A 487 8.44 24.45 -23.53
N GLU A 488 7.29 23.89 -23.90
CA GLU A 488 6.17 24.63 -24.47
C GLU A 488 5.62 25.68 -23.49
N ASN A 489 5.47 25.33 -22.21
CA ASN A 489 5.04 26.29 -21.18
C ASN A 489 6.04 27.44 -21.00
N ILE A 490 7.35 27.16 -21.05
CA ILE A 490 8.39 28.20 -20.95
C ILE A 490 8.39 29.08 -22.21
N THR A 491 8.40 28.48 -23.39
CA THR A 491 8.58 29.18 -24.67
C THR A 491 7.33 29.87 -25.19
N MET A 492 6.14 29.26 -25.01
CA MET A 492 4.87 29.81 -25.51
C MET A 492 4.16 30.68 -24.48
N LEU A 493 4.23 30.32 -23.18
CA LEU A 493 3.52 31.04 -22.12
C LEU A 493 4.42 31.97 -21.30
N GLY A 494 5.74 31.98 -21.54
CA GLY A 494 6.69 32.82 -20.82
C GLY A 494 6.81 32.47 -19.33
N MET A 495 6.50 31.22 -18.97
CA MET A 495 6.53 30.78 -17.57
C MET A 495 7.96 30.55 -17.09
N THR A 496 8.22 30.81 -15.80
CA THR A 496 9.44 30.34 -15.14
C THR A 496 9.43 28.82 -15.05
N LEU A 497 10.61 28.19 -14.95
CA LEU A 497 10.74 26.73 -14.86
C LEU A 497 9.86 26.11 -13.76
N ASP A 498 9.88 26.70 -12.55
CA ASP A 498 9.06 26.26 -11.42
C ASP A 498 7.55 26.28 -11.76
N LYS A 499 7.05 27.36 -12.35
CA LYS A 499 5.65 27.47 -12.77
C LYS A 499 5.33 26.53 -13.94
N ALA A 500 6.22 26.42 -14.92
CA ALA A 500 6.05 25.54 -16.06
C ALA A 500 5.90 24.07 -15.65
N LEU A 501 6.55 23.67 -14.55
CA LEU A 501 6.46 22.34 -13.96
C LEU A 501 5.25 22.19 -13.03
N PHE A 502 5.05 23.10 -12.08
CA PHE A 502 4.19 22.89 -10.91
C PHE A 502 2.91 23.74 -10.86
N ASP A 503 2.64 24.57 -11.86
CA ASP A 503 1.40 25.37 -11.90
C ASP A 503 0.15 24.46 -11.85
N PRO A 504 -0.85 24.76 -11.00
CA PRO A 504 -2.05 23.92 -10.87
C PRO A 504 -2.85 23.74 -12.17
N THR A 505 -2.78 24.72 -13.08
CA THR A 505 -3.58 24.75 -14.30
C THR A 505 -2.77 24.26 -15.50
N PHE A 506 -1.57 24.79 -15.69
CA PHE A 506 -0.77 24.56 -16.90
C PHE A 506 0.45 23.67 -16.68
N GLY A 507 0.83 23.41 -15.42
CA GLY A 507 2.04 22.67 -15.07
C GLY A 507 2.11 21.29 -15.71
N SER A 508 3.29 20.94 -16.21
CA SER A 508 3.53 19.65 -16.85
C SER A 508 3.43 18.47 -15.87
N MET A 509 3.71 18.69 -14.58
CA MET A 509 3.57 17.69 -13.51
C MET A 509 2.14 17.47 -13.02
N ARG A 510 1.15 18.19 -13.56
CA ARG A 510 -0.27 18.03 -13.19
C ARG A 510 -0.78 16.64 -13.56
N ASP A 511 -0.40 16.17 -14.75
CA ASP A 511 -0.89 14.92 -15.34
C ASP A 511 0.10 13.75 -15.10
N ILE A 512 1.02 13.89 -14.14
CA ILE A 512 2.01 12.86 -13.77
C ILE A 512 2.04 12.75 -12.24
N PRO A 513 1.27 11.82 -11.64
CA PRO A 513 1.20 11.63 -10.20
C PRO A 513 2.33 10.69 -9.74
N SER A 514 3.59 11.02 -10.04
CA SER A 514 4.77 10.34 -9.51
C SER A 514 5.51 11.25 -8.55
N GLU A 515 5.71 10.80 -7.32
CA GLU A 515 6.51 11.53 -6.33
C GLU A 515 8.00 11.53 -6.69
N MET A 516 8.52 10.44 -7.28
CA MET A 516 9.91 10.36 -7.73
C MET A 516 10.21 11.41 -8.81
N ILE A 517 9.38 11.46 -9.86
CA ILE A 517 9.53 12.44 -10.93
C ILE A 517 9.30 13.85 -10.38
N ARG A 518 8.30 14.05 -9.52
CA ARG A 518 8.02 15.35 -8.89
C ARG A 518 9.20 15.87 -8.09
N SER A 519 9.79 15.05 -7.23
CA SER A 519 10.96 15.43 -6.42
C SER A 519 12.17 15.71 -7.30
N GLY A 520 12.46 14.85 -8.29
CA GLY A 520 13.55 15.06 -9.24
C GLY A 520 13.41 16.37 -10.03
N MET A 521 12.22 16.67 -10.54
CA MET A 521 11.94 17.92 -11.24
C MET A 521 11.96 19.15 -10.32
N ARG A 522 11.68 18.98 -9.03
CA ARG A 522 11.75 20.09 -8.07
C ARG A 522 13.20 20.41 -7.72
N ILE A 523 14.02 19.38 -7.53
CA ILE A 523 15.47 19.51 -7.39
C ILE A 523 16.05 20.23 -8.60
N LEU A 524 15.64 19.85 -9.81
CA LEU A 524 16.02 20.58 -11.02
C LEU A 524 15.65 22.07 -10.93
N ALA A 525 14.38 22.37 -10.61
CA ALA A 525 13.88 23.74 -10.57
C ALA A 525 14.62 24.61 -9.55
N ASP A 526 14.94 24.05 -8.39
CA ASP A 526 15.68 24.74 -7.32
C ASP A 526 17.17 24.87 -7.67
N SER A 527 17.81 23.82 -8.18
CA SER A 527 19.24 23.85 -8.52
C SER A 527 19.53 24.75 -9.72
N VAL A 528 18.62 24.86 -10.70
CA VAL A 528 18.80 25.78 -11.84
C VAL A 528 18.82 27.24 -11.40
N GLN A 529 18.12 27.60 -10.32
CA GLN A 529 18.18 28.96 -9.75
C GLN A 529 19.56 29.29 -9.16
N LEU A 530 20.31 28.27 -8.74
CA LEU A 530 21.66 28.39 -8.18
C LEU A 530 22.75 28.36 -9.26
N GLY A 531 22.46 27.76 -10.43
CA GLY A 531 23.35 27.74 -11.58
C GLY A 531 23.24 26.44 -12.38
N VAL A 532 23.56 26.53 -13.67
CA VAL A 532 23.41 25.42 -14.62
C VAL A 532 24.32 24.23 -14.28
N ASN A 533 25.56 24.50 -13.89
CA ASN A 533 26.52 23.45 -13.45
C ASN A 533 26.09 22.78 -12.14
N VAL A 534 25.51 23.55 -11.23
CA VAL A 534 24.96 23.06 -9.96
C VAL A 534 23.78 22.13 -10.21
N ALA A 535 22.88 22.50 -11.12
CA ALA A 535 21.80 21.64 -11.57
C ALA A 535 22.33 20.36 -12.23
N ALA A 536 23.33 20.45 -13.09
CA ALA A 536 23.94 19.28 -13.73
C ALA A 536 24.47 18.27 -12.70
N MET A 537 25.28 18.70 -11.74
CA MET A 537 25.80 17.81 -10.68
C MET A 537 24.68 17.21 -9.83
N SER A 538 23.68 18.02 -9.45
CA SER A 538 22.52 17.57 -8.65
C SER A 538 21.76 16.46 -9.38
N LEU A 539 21.54 16.63 -10.68
CA LEU A 539 20.84 15.65 -11.50
C LEU A 539 21.65 14.40 -11.80
N ILE A 540 22.96 14.51 -12.00
CA ILE A 540 23.83 13.33 -12.17
C ILE A 540 23.78 12.47 -10.91
N ASN A 541 23.93 13.09 -9.73
CA ASN A 541 23.84 12.39 -8.46
C ASN A 541 22.46 11.75 -8.27
N LEU A 542 21.39 12.46 -8.62
CA LEU A 542 20.04 11.90 -8.56
C LEU A 542 19.85 10.75 -9.54
N ALA A 543 20.34 10.86 -10.77
CA ALA A 543 20.28 9.80 -11.78
C ALA A 543 21.09 8.57 -11.39
N MET A 544 22.18 8.71 -10.62
CA MET A 544 22.90 7.53 -10.12
C MET A 544 22.12 6.77 -9.05
N GLN A 545 21.19 7.44 -8.36
CA GLN A 545 20.47 6.90 -7.19
C GLN A 545 19.06 6.42 -7.50
N VAL A 546 18.42 7.02 -8.51
CA VAL A 546 17.15 6.57 -9.11
C VAL A 546 17.45 5.49 -10.15
#